data_AF-A0A9N9NAF7-F1
#
_entry.id   AF-A0A9N9NAF7-F1
#
_cell.length_a   1.000
_cell.length_b   1.000
_cell.length_c   1.000
_cell.angle_alpha   90.00
_cell.angle_beta   90.00
_cell.angle_gamma   90.00
#
_symmetry.space_group_name_H-M   'P 1'
#
loop_
_entity.id
_entity.type
_entity.pdbx_description
1 polymer ?
#
loop_
_entity_poly.entity_id
_entity_poly.type
_entity_poly.pdbx_seq_one_letter_code
_entity_poly.pdbx_strand_id
1 'polypeptide(L)'
;MFYFIEPETLSSPEKIPKRRKPNMFIMYRKDMMKYKPHNMPMTKYSKLVSAWWKNIPAEEKARLQRRYQIDRDQKLQEYARNKIETKVPLKNDPVNESNDELTAKNKSAPVNES
;
A
#
# COMPACT_ATOMS: atom_id res chain seq x y z
N MET A 1 42.29 33.01 -21.83
CA MET A 1 40.88 32.65 -21.57
C MET A 1 40.81 31.14 -21.46
N PHE A 2 40.46 30.60 -20.30
CA PHE A 2 40.18 29.17 -20.16
C PHE A 2 38.70 28.96 -20.49
N TYR A 3 38.41 28.17 -21.52
CA TYR A 3 37.05 27.77 -21.86
C TYR A 3 36.59 26.74 -20.84
N PHE A 4 35.69 27.16 -19.94
CA PHE A 4 34.98 26.26 -19.05
C PHE A 4 33.91 25.54 -19.88
N ILE A 5 34.17 24.29 -20.25
CA ILE A 5 33.19 23.44 -20.92
C ILE A 5 32.24 22.96 -19.81
N GLU A 6 31.03 23.53 -19.76
CA GLU A 6 29.93 22.91 -19.02
C GLU A 6 29.58 21.59 -19.73
N PRO A 7 29.76 20.42 -19.09
CA PRO A 7 29.20 19.20 -19.64
C PRO A 7 27.69 19.29 -19.45
N GLU A 8 26.99 19.60 -20.54
CA GLU A 8 25.57 19.35 -20.73
C GLU A 8 25.24 17.95 -20.18
N THR A 9 24.68 17.90 -18.97
CA THR A 9 24.22 16.65 -18.38
C THR A 9 22.99 16.23 -19.16
N LEU A 10 23.22 15.49 -20.25
CA LEU A 10 22.21 14.75 -20.98
C LEU A 10 21.41 13.94 -19.95
N SER A 11 20.25 14.50 -19.61
CA SER A 11 19.25 13.90 -18.74
C SER A 11 18.73 12.66 -19.43
N SER A 12 19.41 11.54 -19.21
CA SER A 12 18.87 10.21 -19.46
C SER A 12 17.51 10.14 -18.76
N PRO A 13 16.45 9.62 -19.40
CA PRO A 13 15.16 9.45 -18.75
C PRO A 13 15.40 8.70 -17.44
N GLU A 14 15.03 9.36 -16.34
CA GLU A 14 15.34 8.95 -14.98
C GLU A 14 14.70 7.58 -14.73
N LYS A 15 15.48 6.51 -14.86
CA LYS A 15 14.99 5.14 -14.66
C LYS A 15 14.62 5.00 -13.20
N ILE A 16 13.33 5.11 -12.87
CA ILE A 16 12.83 4.93 -11.51
C ILE A 16 13.33 3.56 -11.01
N PRO A 17 14.18 3.53 -9.97
CA PRO A 17 14.78 2.28 -9.52
C PRO A 17 13.69 1.37 -8.96
N LYS A 18 13.63 0.14 -9.48
CA LYS A 18 12.68 -0.87 -9.00
C LYS A 18 12.98 -1.19 -7.54
N ARG A 19 12.05 -0.86 -6.65
CA ARG A 19 12.18 -1.13 -5.20
C ARG A 19 12.30 -2.65 -4.97
N ARG A 20 13.31 -3.05 -4.21
CA ARG A 20 13.52 -4.46 -3.84
C ARG A 20 12.41 -4.93 -2.91
N LYS A 21 12.05 -6.21 -3.02
CA LYS A 21 11.11 -6.83 -2.06
C LYS A 21 11.73 -6.80 -0.66
N PRO A 22 10.96 -6.44 0.38
CA PRO A 22 11.48 -6.41 1.75
C PRO A 22 11.87 -7.82 2.21
N ASN A 23 13.03 -7.93 2.85
CA ASN A 23 13.53 -9.16 3.46
C ASN A 23 12.82 -9.43 4.81
N MET A 24 12.87 -10.67 5.29
CA MET A 24 12.36 -11.11 6.59
C MET A 24 12.80 -10.20 7.75
N PHE A 25 14.08 -9.77 7.77
CA PHE A 25 14.57 -8.82 8.79
C PHE A 25 13.83 -7.47 8.75
N ILE A 26 13.46 -6.97 7.57
CA ILE A 26 12.74 -5.70 7.44
C ILE A 26 11.32 -5.82 8.00
N MET A 27 10.66 -6.97 7.79
CA MET A 27 9.37 -7.25 8.41
C MET A 27 9.50 -7.36 9.92
N TYR A 28 10.48 -8.12 10.41
CA TYR A 28 10.76 -8.22 11.84
C TYR A 28 11.02 -6.85 12.47
N ARG A 29 11.84 -6.00 11.86
CA ARG A 29 12.10 -4.64 12.35
C ARG A 29 10.83 -3.80 12.39
N LYS A 30 9.95 -3.93 11.38
CA LYS A 30 8.65 -3.24 11.34
C LYS A 30 7.78 -3.68 12.52
N ASP A 31 7.72 -4.98 12.80
CA ASP A 31 6.98 -5.53 13.94
C ASP A 31 7.55 -5.04 15.27
N MET A 32 8.86 -4.88 15.37
CA MET A 32 9.51 -4.37 16.58
C MET A 32 9.27 -2.88 16.82
N MET A 33 8.96 -2.08 15.78
CA MET A 33 8.74 -0.62 15.93
C MET A 33 7.72 -0.25 17.00
N LYS A 34 6.73 -1.12 17.27
CA LYS A 34 5.74 -0.91 18.35
C LYS A 34 6.35 -0.86 19.74
N TYR A 35 7.55 -1.42 19.93
CA TYR A 35 8.31 -1.41 21.18
C TYR A 35 9.41 -0.34 21.19
N LYS A 36 9.46 0.54 20.18
CA LYS A 36 10.48 1.58 20.11
C LYS A 36 10.25 2.62 21.21
N PRO A 37 11.22 2.87 22.10
CA PRO A 37 11.07 3.90 23.12
C PRO A 37 10.95 5.29 22.49
N HIS A 38 10.15 6.14 23.14
CA HIS A 38 9.99 7.54 22.76
C HIS A 38 11.35 8.24 22.86
N ASN A 39 11.65 9.15 21.94
CA ASN A 39 12.93 9.87 21.83
C ASN A 39 14.20 9.06 21.50
N MET A 40 14.10 7.77 21.15
CA MET A 40 15.27 7.05 20.62
C MET A 40 15.47 7.30 19.12
N PRO A 41 16.68 7.70 18.66
CA PRO A 41 16.99 7.80 17.24
C PRO A 41 16.87 6.46 16.51
N MET A 42 16.40 6.48 15.26
CA MET A 42 16.23 5.27 14.45
C MET A 42 17.54 4.51 14.24
N THR A 43 18.67 5.20 14.17
CA THR A 43 20.01 4.61 14.03
C THR A 43 20.37 3.72 15.22
N LYS A 44 20.19 4.22 16.44
CA LYS A 44 20.41 3.45 17.68
C LYS A 44 19.43 2.27 17.76
N TYR A 45 18.16 2.52 17.48
CA TYR A 45 17.15 1.47 17.54
C TYR A 45 17.40 0.35 16.51
N SER A 46 17.82 0.70 15.29
CA SER A 46 18.12 -0.30 14.25
C SER A 46 19.30 -1.19 14.63
N LYS A 47 20.31 -0.66 15.34
CA LYS A 47 21.41 -1.45 15.90
C LYS A 47 20.91 -2.44 16.94
N LEU A 48 20.02 -2.01 17.85
CA LEU A 48 19.41 -2.88 18.86
C LEU A 48 18.60 -4.02 18.24
N VAL A 49 17.70 -3.70 17.30
CA VAL A 49 16.90 -4.72 16.61
C VAL A 49 17.77 -5.70 15.83
N SER A 50 18.87 -5.22 15.23
CA SER A 50 19.83 -6.10 14.56
C SER A 50 20.53 -7.05 15.53
N ALA A 51 20.83 -6.60 16.75
CA ALA A 51 21.37 -7.44 17.81
C ALA A 51 20.34 -8.46 18.30
N TRP A 52 19.09 -8.06 18.51
CA TRP A 52 18.01 -8.98 18.87
C TRP A 52 17.80 -10.04 17.79
N TRP A 53 17.76 -9.64 16.52
CA TRP A 53 17.62 -10.53 15.37
C TRP A 53 18.66 -11.66 15.34
N LYS A 54 19.90 -11.34 15.69
CA LYS A 54 20.99 -12.33 15.76
C LYS A 54 20.82 -13.32 16.91
N ASN A 55 20.16 -12.91 17.99
CA ASN A 55 19.94 -13.69 19.20
C ASN A 55 18.57 -14.41 19.23
N ILE A 56 17.79 -14.37 18.15
CA ILE A 56 16.51 -15.09 18.09
C ILE A 56 16.77 -16.61 18.04
N PRO A 57 16.08 -17.42 18.86
CA PRO A 57 16.14 -18.87 18.79
C PRO A 57 15.75 -19.40 17.41
N ALA A 58 16.30 -20.56 17.02
CA ALA A 58 16.03 -21.16 15.72
C ALA A 58 14.54 -21.43 15.47
N GLU A 59 13.81 -21.86 16.50
CA GLU A 59 12.37 -22.11 16.44
C GLU A 59 11.57 -20.84 16.12
N GLU A 60 11.86 -19.75 16.84
CA GLU A 60 11.21 -18.46 16.61
C GLU A 60 11.55 -17.91 15.22
N LYS A 61 12.80 -18.11 14.77
CA LYS A 61 13.22 -17.73 13.42
C LYS A 61 12.46 -18.52 12.35
N ALA A 62 12.18 -19.81 12.57
CA ALA A 62 11.37 -20.63 11.68
C ALA A 62 9.91 -20.15 11.63
N ARG A 63 9.34 -19.75 12.79
CA ARG A 63 8.01 -19.15 12.86
C ARG A 63 7.92 -17.85 12.06
N LEU A 64 8.91 -16.97 12.23
CA LEU A 64 9.02 -15.72 11.48
C LEU A 64 9.19 -15.95 9.98
N GLN A 65 9.98 -16.97 9.59
CA GLN A 65 10.13 -17.36 8.19
C GLN A 65 8.81 -17.83 7.57
N ARG A 66 8.03 -18.66 8.28
CA ARG A 66 6.71 -19.09 7.80
C ARG A 66 5.78 -17.90 7.61
N ARG A 67 5.70 -16.98 8.58
CA ARG A 67 4.89 -15.76 8.47
C ARG A 67 5.34 -14.90 7.28
N TYR A 68 6.64 -14.73 7.10
CA TYR A 68 7.20 -13.97 5.98
C TYR A 68 6.80 -14.57 4.63
N GLN A 69 6.88 -15.89 4.52
CA GLN A 69 6.54 -16.61 3.29
C GLN A 69 5.06 -16.42 2.93
N ILE A 70 4.15 -16.52 3.92
CA ILE A 70 2.72 -16.29 3.72
C ILE A 70 2.44 -14.86 3.24
N ASP A 71 2.97 -13.84 3.92
CA ASP A 71 2.77 -12.44 3.54
C ASP A 71 3.34 -12.13 2.14
N ARG A 72 4.48 -12.74 1.80
CA ARG A 72 5.09 -12.61 0.48
C ARG A 72 4.19 -13.17 -0.62
N ASP A 73 3.59 -14.33 -0.37
CA ASP A 73 2.75 -15.02 -1.36
C ASP A 73 1.38 -14.32 -1.49
N GLN A 74 0.80 -13.83 -0.38
CA GLN A 74 -0.41 -12.98 -0.39
C GLN A 74 -0.20 -11.71 -1.23
N LYS A 75 0.89 -10.98 -1.01
CA LYS A 75 1.22 -9.77 -1.80
C LYS A 75 1.41 -10.07 -3.28
N LEU A 76 1.92 -11.24 -3.62
CA LEU A 76 2.08 -11.64 -5.01
C LEU A 76 0.72 -11.90 -5.67
N GLN A 77 -0.20 -12.54 -4.95
CA GLN A 77 -1.57 -12.76 -5.41
C GLN A 77 -2.33 -11.45 -5.58
N GLU A 78 -2.25 -10.54 -4.61
CA GLU A 78 -2.83 -9.19 -4.70
C GLU A 78 -2.29 -8.42 -5.91
N TYR A 79 -0.96 -8.43 -6.11
CA TYR A 79 -0.36 -7.78 -7.27
C TYR A 79 -0.84 -8.40 -8.58
N ALA A 80 -0.96 -9.73 -8.65
CA ALA A 80 -1.46 -10.42 -9.83
C ALA A 80 -2.92 -10.03 -10.13
N ARG A 81 -3.78 -9.99 -9.09
CA ARG A 81 -5.17 -9.54 -9.20
C ARG A 81 -5.27 -8.10 -9.71
N ASN A 82 -4.57 -7.16 -9.08
CA ASN A 82 -4.63 -5.74 -9.46
C ASN A 82 -4.08 -5.49 -10.88
N LYS A 83 -3.12 -6.30 -11.33
CA LYS A 83 -2.60 -6.26 -12.71
C LYS A 83 -3.61 -6.78 -13.74
N ILE A 84 -4.53 -7.65 -13.34
CA ILE A 84 -5.62 -8.13 -14.21
C ILE A 84 -6.71 -7.06 -14.29
N GLU A 85 -7.12 -6.47 -13.16
CA GLU A 85 -8.15 -5.41 -13.11
C GLU A 85 -7.75 -4.18 -13.93
N THR A 86 -6.47 -3.81 -13.97
CA THR A 86 -5.95 -2.68 -14.80
C THR A 86 -5.84 -2.99 -16.30
N LYS A 87 -6.05 -4.24 -16.72
CA LYS A 87 -6.03 -4.66 -18.13
C LYS A 87 -7.41 -4.96 -18.70
N VAL A 88 -8.47 -4.88 -17.91
CA VAL A 88 -9.85 -4.99 -18.40
C VAL A 88 -10.22 -3.63 -19.02
N PRO A 89 -10.51 -3.55 -20.33
CA PRO A 89 -11.03 -2.32 -20.92
C PRO A 89 -12.42 -2.05 -20.32
N LEU A 90 -12.61 -0.85 -19.76
CA LEU A 90 -13.93 -0.33 -19.46
C LEU A 90 -14.68 -0.18 -20.80
N LYS A 91 -15.51 -1.16 -21.14
CA LYS A 91 -16.54 -1.13 -22.19
C LYS A 91 -17.83 -1.59 -21.49
N ASN A 92 -18.90 -0.84 -21.38
CA ASN A 92 -19.31 0.45 -21.92
C ASN A 92 -20.27 1.07 -20.90
N ASP A 93 -20.26 2.39 -20.76
CA ASP A 93 -21.53 3.08 -20.56
C ASP A 93 -22.20 3.21 -21.94
N PRO A 94 -23.51 3.01 -22.02
CA PRO A 94 -24.30 4.02 -22.70
C PRO A 94 -25.40 4.57 -21.79
N VAL A 95 -25.35 5.89 -21.64
CA VAL A 95 -26.49 6.76 -21.33
C VAL A 95 -27.58 6.57 -22.38
N ASN A 96 -28.83 6.33 -21.97
CA ASN A 96 -30.04 7.07 -22.44
C ASN A 96 -31.30 6.59 -21.67
N GLU A 97 -31.91 7.45 -20.86
CA GLU A 97 -33.08 8.32 -21.14
C GLU A 97 -34.43 7.66 -20.83
N SER A 98 -35.05 8.20 -19.77
CA SER A 98 -36.46 8.59 -19.62
C SER A 98 -37.58 7.69 -20.15
N ASN A 99 -38.51 7.35 -19.25
CA ASN A 99 -39.96 7.55 -19.33
C ASN A 99 -40.51 7.12 -17.95
N ASP A 100 -40.89 8.04 -17.07
CA ASP A 100 -42.13 8.82 -17.01
C ASP A 100 -43.16 8.20 -16.06
N GLU A 101 -43.88 9.11 -15.41
CA GLU A 101 -45.22 8.98 -14.85
C GLU A 101 -45.47 8.51 -13.40
N LEU A 102 -46.01 9.50 -12.66
CA LEU A 102 -47.10 9.43 -11.68
C LEU A 102 -46.73 9.46 -10.20
N THR A 103 -46.22 10.61 -9.76
CA THR A 103 -46.54 11.13 -8.42
C THR A 103 -48.00 11.58 -8.37
N ALA A 104 -48.90 10.66 -8.04
CA ALA A 104 -50.28 10.99 -7.70
C ALA A 104 -50.33 11.68 -6.33
N LYS A 105 -50.60 12.99 -6.37
CA LYS A 105 -51.17 13.75 -5.25
C LYS A 105 -52.43 13.02 -4.74
N ASN A 106 -52.51 12.79 -3.44
CA ASN A 106 -53.79 12.84 -2.74
C ASN A 106 -53.61 13.63 -1.43
N LYS A 107 -53.97 14.91 -1.52
CA LYS A 107 -54.37 15.76 -0.40
C LYS A 107 -55.79 15.37 -0.02
N SER A 108 -56.05 15.07 1.25
CA SER A 108 -57.29 15.44 1.94
C SER A 108 -57.14 15.18 3.45
N ALA A 109 -57.14 16.24 4.24
CA ALA A 109 -57.45 16.26 5.68
C ALA A 109 -58.98 16.05 5.87
N PRO A 110 -59.63 16.28 7.04
CA PRO A 110 -59.15 16.57 8.40
C PRO A 110 -59.86 15.71 9.48
N VAL A 111 -59.57 15.95 10.78
CA VAL A 111 -60.56 16.26 11.84
C VAL A 111 -59.90 16.18 13.23
N ASN A 112 -60.16 17.23 14.02
CA ASN A 112 -59.73 17.54 15.39
C ASN A 112 -60.52 16.77 16.48
N GLU A 113 -60.14 17.07 17.73
CA GLU A 113 -60.88 17.01 19.01
C GLU A 113 -60.71 15.71 19.82
N SER A 114 -60.42 15.74 21.12
CA SER A 114 -60.14 16.78 22.13
C SER A 114 -59.29 16.15 23.24
#